data_AF-A0A1A7YWU2-F1
#
_entry.id   AF-A0A1A7YWU2-F1
#
_cell.length_a   1.000
_cell.length_b   1.000
_cell.length_c   1.000
_cell.angle_alpha   90.00
_cell.angle_beta   90.00
_cell.angle_gamma   90.00
#
_symmetry.space_group_name_H-M   'P 1'
#
loop_
_entity.id
_entity.type
_entity.pdbx_description
1 polymer ?
#
loop_
_entity_poly.entity_id
_entity_poly.type
_entity_poly.pdbx_seq_one_letter_code
_entity_poly.pdbx_strand_id
1 'polypeptide(L)' 'VKHGHSKRVWCALIGKTLYYLRSQEEKFPLGQIKLWEARVEEVDRSSLLDDDLKACGRSLELASFIIAIQPREQIPT' A
#
# COMPACT_ATOMS: atom_id res chain seq x y z
N VAL A 1 4.13 -6.90 -1.33
CA VAL A 1 3.65 -8.30 -1.43
C VAL A 1 4.74 -9.20 -0.87
N LYS A 2 4.41 -10.19 -0.05
CA LYS A 2 5.40 -11.18 0.41
C LYS A 2 4.87 -12.56 0.04
N HIS A 3 5.61 -13.31 -0.76
CA HIS A 3 5.21 -14.65 -1.23
C HIS A 3 3.83 -14.66 -1.91
N GLY A 4 3.50 -13.65 -2.72
CA GLY A 4 2.21 -13.56 -3.40
C GLY A 4 1.04 -13.06 -2.52
N HIS A 5 1.24 -12.86 -1.23
CA HIS A 5 0.17 -12.36 -0.34
C HIS A 5 0.29 -10.86 -0.07
N SER A 6 -0.88 -10.18 -0.06
CA SER A 6 -1.02 -8.83 0.44
C SER A 6 -0.76 -8.79 1.96
N LYS A 7 -0.19 -7.69 2.45
CA LYS A 7 0.14 -7.53 3.86
C LYS A 7 -0.34 -6.18 4.35
N ARG A 8 -1.03 -6.16 5.50
CA ARG A 8 -1.31 -4.92 6.22
C ARG A 8 -0.04 -4.41 6.91
N VAL A 9 0.24 -3.13 6.70
CA VAL A 9 1.39 -2.42 7.27
C VAL A 9 0.90 -1.08 7.83
N TRP A 10 1.67 -0.51 8.75
CA TRP A 10 1.46 0.87 9.17
C TRP A 10 2.13 1.79 8.16
N CYS A 11 1.45 2.84 7.71
CA CYS A 11 1.99 3.79 6.73
C CYS A 11 2.12 5.18 7.37
N ALA A 12 3.22 5.87 7.07
CA ALA A 12 3.43 7.26 7.45
C ALA A 12 3.89 8.06 6.22
N LEU A 13 3.22 9.18 5.96
CA LEU A 13 3.63 10.13 4.92
C LEU A 13 4.43 11.25 5.58
N ILE A 14 5.71 11.37 5.23
CA ILE A 14 6.60 12.41 5.76
C ILE A 14 7.23 13.12 4.56
N GLY A 15 6.99 14.43 4.46
CA GLY A 15 7.34 15.18 3.25
C GLY A 15 6.64 14.59 2.02
N LYS A 16 7.41 14.18 1.01
CA LYS A 16 6.89 13.53 -0.21
C LYS A 16 7.24 12.03 -0.28
N THR A 17 7.62 11.43 0.84
CA THR A 17 8.04 10.03 0.94
C THR A 17 7.05 9.25 1.81
N LEU A 18 6.51 8.16 1.27
CA LEU A 18 5.68 7.22 1.99
C LEU A 18 6.57 6.15 2.63
N TYR A 19 6.46 5.98 3.94
CA TYR A 19 7.13 4.94 4.71
C TYR A 19 6.13 3.87 5.10
N TYR A 20 6.54 2.60 5.06
CA TYR A 20 5.73 1.49 5.57
C TYR A 20 6.49 0.71 6.65
N LEU A 21 5.82 0.43 7.76
CA LEU A 21 6.36 -0.15 8.99
C LEU A 21 5.53 -1.36 9.42
N ARG A 22 6.05 -2.16 10.36
CA ARG A 22 5.26 -3.27 10.95
C ARG A 22 4.17 -2.76 11.89
N SER A 23 4.48 -1.74 12.69
CA SER A 23 3.55 -1.08 13.61
C SER A 23 3.93 0.41 13.77
N GLN A 24 3.14 1.16 14.53
CA GLN A 24 3.35 2.58 14.78
C GLN A 24 4.58 2.86 15.65
N GLU A 25 4.94 1.94 16.54
CA GLU A 25 6.01 2.09 17.54
C GLU A 25 7.40 1.79 16.96
N GLU A 26 7.46 1.17 15.79
CA GLU A 26 8.72 0.82 15.12
C GLU A 26 9.46 2.07 14.64
N LYS A 27 10.76 2.13 14.96
CA LYS A 27 11.62 3.26 14.55
C LYS A 27 12.23 3.10 13.17
N PHE A 28 12.30 1.86 12.67
CA PHE A 28 12.91 1.53 11.39
C PHE A 28 11.85 1.06 10.39
N PRO A 29 11.70 1.74 9.24
CA PRO A 29 10.72 1.35 8.25
C PRO A 29 11.13 0.04 7.57
N LEU A 30 10.14 -0.74 7.15
CA LEU A 30 10.35 -1.89 6.26
C LEU A 30 10.79 -1.44 4.87
N GLY A 31 10.44 -0.21 4.49
CA GLY A 31 10.90 0.45 3.29
C GLY A 31 10.19 1.78 3.07
N GLN A 32 10.54 2.41 1.96
CA GLN A 32 10.07 3.74 1.60
C GLN A 32 9.79 3.85 0.10
N ILE A 33 8.84 4.69 -0.26
CA ILE A 33 8.49 5.02 -1.64
C ILE A 33 8.49 6.54 -1.78
N LYS A 34 9.31 7.06 -2.69
CA LYS A 34 9.29 8.48 -3.03
C LYS A 34 8.16 8.74 -4.01
N LEU A 35 7.15 9.49 -3.59
CA LEU A 35 5.92 9.64 -4.37
C LEU A 35 6.14 10.44 -5.67
N TRP A 36 7.14 11.31 -5.72
CA TRP A 36 7.48 12.06 -6.94
C TRP A 36 8.15 11.20 -8.02
N GLU A 37 8.64 10.01 -7.66
CA GLU A 37 9.23 9.03 -8.58
C GLU A 37 8.24 7.90 -8.90
N ALA A 38 7.07 7.88 -8.23
CA ALA A 38 6.06 6.86 -8.38
C ALA A 38 4.88 7.35 -9.22
N ARG A 39 4.21 6.43 -9.92
CA ARG A 39 2.87 6.68 -10.48
C ARG A 39 1.87 6.44 -9.35
N VAL A 40 0.96 7.39 -9.15
CA VAL A 40 -0.11 7.29 -8.16
C VAL A 40 -1.44 7.46 -8.87
N GLU A 41 -2.31 6.48 -8.72
CA GLU A 41 -3.61 6.41 -9.40
C GLU A 41 -4.69 6.02 -8.40
N GLU A 42 -5.87 6.63 -8.52
CA GLU A 42 -7.05 6.14 -7.82
C GLU A 42 -7.54 4.87 -8.51
N VAL A 43 -7.85 3.85 -7.72
CA VAL A 43 -8.32 2.56 -8.22
C VAL A 43 -9.82 2.50 -8.09
N ASP A 44 -10.50 2.18 -9.20
CA ASP A 44 -11.93 1.96 -9.17
C ASP A 44 -12.28 0.74 -8.31
N ARG A 45 -13.03 0.97 -7.24
CA ARG A 45 -13.37 -0.04 -6.23
C ARG A 45 -14.26 -1.14 -6.80
N SER A 46 -15.06 -0.86 -7.83
CA SER A 46 -15.94 -1.87 -8.43
C SER A 46 -15.17 -3.05 -9.02
N SER A 47 -13.94 -2.79 -9.49
CA SER A 47 -13.04 -3.79 -10.07
C SER A 47 -12.40 -4.75 -9.03
N LEU A 48 -12.38 -4.37 -7.76
CA LEU A 48 -11.75 -5.15 -6.67
C LEU A 48 -12.74 -6.07 -5.94
N LEU A 49 -14.02 -6.05 -6.33
CA LEU A 49 -15.11 -6.69 -5.59
C LEU A 49 -15.21 -8.21 -5.81
N ASP A 50 -14.48 -8.79 -6.76
CA ASP A 50 -14.71 -10.19 -7.16
C ASP A 50 -13.88 -11.22 -6.37
N ASP A 51 -12.66 -10.93 -5.88
CA ASP A 51 -11.85 -12.00 -5.22
C ASP A 51 -10.88 -11.55 -4.09
N ASP A 52 -10.28 -10.35 -4.15
CA ASP A 52 -9.22 -9.94 -3.19
C ASP A 52 -9.72 -9.35 -1.86
N LEU A 53 -11.02 -9.10 -1.73
CA LEU A 53 -11.62 -8.40 -0.60
C LEU A 53 -11.53 -9.18 0.73
N LYS A 54 -11.35 -10.51 0.67
CA LYS A 54 -11.40 -11.38 1.85
C LYS A 54 -10.10 -11.36 2.67
N ALA A 55 -8.96 -11.07 2.06
CA ALA A 55 -7.65 -11.09 2.75
C ALA A 55 -7.38 -9.83 3.59
N CYS A 56 -7.96 -8.68 3.22
CA CYS A 56 -7.71 -7.40 3.91
C CYS A 56 -8.65 -7.17 5.13
N GLY A 57 -9.60 -8.08 5.37
CA GLY A 57 -10.62 -7.98 6.41
C GLY A 57 -11.61 -6.83 6.18
N ARG A 58 -12.48 -6.58 7.17
CA ARG A 58 -13.55 -5.56 7.17
C ARG A 58 -13.11 -4.10 6.91
N SER A 59 -11.80 -3.86 6.73
CA SER A 59 -11.20 -2.54 6.59
C SER A 59 -11.19 -2.00 5.16
N LEU A 60 -11.18 -2.87 4.14
CA LEU A 60 -11.28 -2.39 2.75
C LEU A 60 -12.72 -1.95 2.43
N GLU A 61 -13.70 -2.62 3.04
CA GLU A 61 -15.12 -2.28 2.94
C GLU A 61 -15.43 -0.86 3.45
N LEU A 62 -14.67 -0.40 4.45
CA LEU A 62 -14.80 0.92 5.08
C LEU A 62 -13.92 2.01 4.45
N ALA A 63 -13.00 1.66 3.56
CA ALA A 63 -12.12 2.64 2.94
C ALA A 63 -12.91 3.46 1.90
N SER A 64 -12.96 4.78 2.09
CA SER A 64 -13.59 5.69 1.14
C SER A 64 -12.87 5.74 -0.21
N PHE A 65 -11.56 5.43 -0.24
CA PHE A 65 -10.72 5.50 -1.43
C PHE A 65 -9.66 4.39 -1.41
N ILE A 66 -9.29 3.91 -2.60
CA ILE A 66 -8.18 2.97 -2.81
C ILE A 66 -7.24 3.61 -3.81
N ILE A 67 -5.95 3.63 -3.50
CA ILE A 67 -4.91 4.19 -4.35
C ILE A 67 -3.85 3.13 -4.68
N ALA A 68 -3.46 3.07 -5.95
CA ALA A 68 -2.31 2.31 -6.41
C ALA A 68 -1.08 3.21 -6.46
N ILE A 69 0.02 2.72 -5.89
CA ILE A 69 1.32 3.40 -5.93
C ILE A 69 2.30 2.45 -6.62
N GLN A 70 2.81 2.86 -7.77
CA GLN A 70 3.75 2.08 -8.59
C GLN A 70 5.10 2.80 -8.67
N PRO A 71 6.12 2.37 -7.90
CA PRO A 71 7.46 2.93 -7.98
C PRO A 71 8.11 2.62 -9.33
N ARG A 72 8.81 3.59 -9.94
CA ARG A 72 9.44 3.40 -11.26
C ARG A 72 10.56 2.35 -11.30
N GLU A 73 11.28 2.14 -10.19
CA GLU A 73 12.47 1.28 -10.13
C GLU A 73 12.28 0.00 -9.31
N GLN A 74 11.04 -0.42 -9.01
CA GLN A 74 10.84 -1.73 -8.39
C GLN A 74 11.01 -2.84 -9.44
N ILE A 75 12.25 -3.31 -9.56
CA ILE A 75 12.55 -4.62 -10.14
C ILE A 75 11.77 -5.66 -9.32
N PRO A 76 11.08 -6.63 -9.95
CA PRO A 76 10.38 -7.69 -9.21
C PRO A 76 11.36 -8.39 -8.27
N THR A 77 11.03 -8.40 -6.97
CA THR A 77 11.67 -9.26 -5.96
C THR A 77 11.22 -10.69 -6.10
#